data_AF-A0ABD2MQ71-F1
#
_entry.id   AF-A0ABD2MQ71-F1
#
_cell.length_a   1.000
_cell.length_b   1.000
_cell.length_c   1.000
_cell.angle_alpha   90.00
_cell.angle_beta   90.00
_cell.angle_gamma   90.00
#
_symmetry.space_group_name_H-M   'P 1'
#
loop_
_entity.id
_entity.type
_entity.pdbx_description
1 polymer ?
#
loop_
_entity_poly.entity_id
_entity_poly.type
_entity_poly.pdbx_seq_one_letter_code
_entity_poly.pdbx_strand_id
1 'polypeptide(L)'
;MHIDWYAVQAKNASTVNQQLAFLEQSPYEPIDAKDLEIAKDMMEQEMEYVKRGMNYGDLPLGAYSQVWEECLGQVLFLPNQHRYTRANLATQNLIKHLKELYEQADQANLELNTFKFLQEQERVAAPKRIQGLTEDVNRQTEREKSLQQKYSILQEQINEIQEAHAQQIPTTAICGGDC
;
A
#
# COMPACT_ATOMS: atom_id res chain seq x y z
N MET A 1 -17.41 14.45 4.65
CA MET A 1 -16.99 13.73 5.87
C MET A 1 -17.84 14.24 7.02
N HIS A 2 -18.93 13.53 7.32
CA HIS A 2 -19.78 13.83 8.47
C HIS A 2 -19.17 13.09 9.67
N ILE A 3 -18.49 13.82 10.55
CA ILE A 3 -17.97 13.24 11.79
C ILE A 3 -19.18 13.08 12.70
N ASP A 4 -19.58 11.84 12.95
CA ASP A 4 -20.70 11.50 13.83
C ASP A 4 -20.39 11.92 15.27
N TRP A 5 -20.76 13.16 15.58
CA TRP A 5 -20.46 13.82 16.85
C TRP A 5 -21.11 13.09 18.05
N TYR A 6 -22.24 12.41 17.81
CA TYR A 6 -22.93 11.58 18.81
C TYR A 6 -22.15 10.32 19.21
N ALA A 7 -21.42 9.69 18.30
CA ALA A 7 -20.63 8.48 18.61
C ALA A 7 -19.40 8.82 19.47
N VAL A 8 -18.80 10.00 19.25
CA VAL A 8 -17.70 10.53 20.08
C VAL A 8 -18.19 10.90 21.47
N GLN A 9 -19.36 11.54 21.59
CA GLN A 9 -19.98 11.83 22.88
C GLN A 9 -20.33 10.56 23.67
N ALA A 10 -20.87 9.52 23.01
CA ALA A 10 -21.23 8.27 23.66
C ALA A 10 -20.00 7.50 24.18
N LYS A 11 -18.89 7.50 23.43
CA LYS A 11 -17.61 6.92 23.91
C LYS A 11 -17.03 7.71 25.09
N ASN A 12 -17.09 9.03 25.06
CA ASN A 12 -16.64 9.85 26.19
C ASN A 12 -17.51 9.65 27.43
N ALA A 13 -18.83 9.56 27.28
CA ALA A 13 -19.77 9.30 28.38
C ALA A 13 -19.60 7.89 28.99
N SER A 14 -19.34 6.87 28.15
CA SER A 14 -19.04 5.51 28.63
C SER A 14 -17.77 5.45 29.47
N THR A 15 -16.70 6.12 29.03
CA THR A 15 -15.44 6.18 29.77
C THR A 15 -15.60 6.93 31.10
N VAL A 16 -16.33 8.04 31.11
CA VAL A 16 -16.62 8.81 32.34
C VAL A 16 -17.47 8.01 33.31
N ASN A 17 -18.49 7.28 32.85
CA ASN A 17 -19.30 6.41 33.72
C ASN A 17 -18.48 5.24 34.29
N GLN A 18 -17.54 4.68 33.53
CA GLN A 18 -16.62 3.66 34.04
C GLN A 18 -15.66 4.23 35.08
N GLN A 19 -15.15 5.45 34.88
CA GLN A 19 -14.30 6.15 35.84
C GLN A 19 -15.05 6.51 37.12
N LEU A 20 -16.29 6.99 37.02
CA LEU A 20 -17.15 7.29 38.16
C LEU A 20 -17.48 6.03 38.96
N ALA A 21 -17.84 4.93 38.30
CA ALA A 21 -18.10 3.64 38.96
C ALA A 21 -16.85 3.09 39.66
N PHE A 22 -15.65 3.33 39.10
CA PHE A 22 -14.38 2.96 39.72
C PHE A 22 -14.08 3.80 40.97
N LEU A 23 -14.36 5.11 40.93
CA LEU A 23 -14.21 6.02 42.08
C LEU A 23 -15.24 5.74 43.18
N GLU A 24 -16.45 5.29 42.83
CA GLU A 24 -17.46 4.85 43.80
C GLU A 24 -17.07 3.53 44.48
N GLN A 25 -16.38 2.64 43.76
CA GLN A 25 -15.87 1.37 44.31
C GLN A 25 -14.58 1.54 45.13
N SER A 26 -13.83 2.63 44.90
CA SER A 26 -12.58 2.94 45.62
C SER A 26 -12.67 4.33 46.27
N PRO A 27 -13.31 4.46 47.45
CA PRO A 27 -13.39 5.72 48.18
C PRO A 27 -11.99 6.25 48.50
N TYR A 28 -11.80 7.57 48.39
CA TYR A 28 -10.55 8.20 48.83
C TYR A 28 -10.37 8.00 50.33
N GLU A 29 -9.29 7.33 50.72
CA GLU A 29 -8.89 7.26 52.12
C GLU A 29 -8.29 8.61 52.55
N PRO A 30 -8.75 9.19 53.68
CA PRO A 30 -8.13 10.38 54.22
C PRO A 30 -6.69 10.03 54.61
N ILE A 31 -5.72 10.77 54.07
CA ILE A 31 -4.31 10.54 54.35
C ILE A 31 -4.08 10.72 55.84
N ASP A 32 -3.64 9.64 56.51
CA ASP A 32 -3.31 9.70 57.93
C ASP A 32 -2.07 10.58 58.13
N ALA A 33 -2.05 11.36 59.21
CA ALA A 33 -0.92 12.24 59.51
C ALA A 33 0.38 11.45 59.66
N LYS A 34 0.27 10.19 60.09
CA LYS A 34 1.40 9.25 60.18
C LYS A 34 1.94 8.85 58.80
N ASP A 35 1.07 8.60 57.83
CA ASP A 35 1.48 8.25 56.46
C ASP A 35 2.11 9.45 55.76
N LEU A 36 1.64 10.66 56.07
CA LEU A 36 2.25 11.90 55.59
C LEU A 36 3.68 12.08 56.14
N GLU A 37 3.91 11.75 57.41
CA GLU A 37 5.25 11.81 58.01
C GLU A 37 6.18 10.72 57.43
N ILE A 38 5.67 9.51 57.21
CA ILE A 38 6.43 8.43 56.55
C ILE A 38 6.80 8.83 55.12
N ALA A 39 5.86 9.41 54.36
CA ALA A 39 6.12 9.88 53.01
C ALA A 39 7.17 10.99 52.99
N LYS A 40 7.14 11.90 53.97
CA LYS A 40 8.12 12.97 54.13
C LYS A 40 9.50 12.41 54.47
N ASP A 41 9.60 11.47 55.41
CA ASP A 41 10.86 10.78 55.73
C ASP A 41 11.42 10.02 54.52
N MET A 42 10.56 9.35 53.74
CA MET A 42 10.96 8.69 52.49
C MET A 42 11.46 9.69 51.44
N MET A 43 10.79 10.84 51.31
CA MET A 43 11.25 11.91 50.42
C MET A 43 12.60 12.47 50.86
N GLU A 44 12.84 12.66 52.15
CA GLU A 44 14.13 13.10 52.68
C GLU A 44 15.25 12.10 52.38
N GLN A 45 14.98 10.79 52.50
CA GLN A 45 15.92 9.72 52.14
C GLN A 45 16.24 9.72 50.63
N GLU A 46 15.23 9.85 49.77
CA GLU A 46 15.44 9.94 48.32
C GLU A 46 16.18 11.23 47.92
N MET A 47 15.89 12.35 48.60
CA MET A 47 16.63 13.60 48.41
C MET A 47 18.11 13.44 48.77
N GLU A 48 18.45 12.74 49.85
CA GLU A 48 19.85 12.43 50.19
C GLU A 48 20.52 11.50 49.17
N TYR A 49 19.80 10.50 48.68
CA TYR A 49 20.30 9.58 47.66
C TYR A 49 20.64 10.33 46.36
N VAL A 50 19.75 11.20 45.90
CA VAL A 50 19.94 12.05 44.71
C VAL A 50 21.08 13.06 44.95
N LYS A 51 21.13 13.71 46.11
CA LYS A 51 22.19 14.65 46.50
C LYS A 51 23.57 14.00 46.44
N ARG A 52 23.69 12.77 46.95
CA ARG A 52 24.93 11.97 46.87
C ARG A 52 25.26 11.56 45.44
N GLY A 53 24.26 11.15 44.65
CA GLY A 53 24.44 10.73 43.25
C GLY A 53 24.85 11.86 42.31
N MET A 54 24.43 13.10 42.59
CA MET A 54 24.68 14.26 41.74
C MET A 54 25.86 15.15 42.23
N ASN A 55 26.51 14.80 43.34
CA ASN A 55 27.65 15.53 43.95
C ASN A 55 27.38 17.05 44.11
N TYR A 56 26.15 17.42 44.43
CA TYR A 56 25.82 18.78 44.83
C TYR A 56 25.77 18.90 46.36
N GLY A 57 26.15 20.07 46.89
CA GLY A 57 25.99 20.39 48.32
C GLY A 57 24.52 20.52 48.74
N ASP A 58 24.23 21.21 49.85
CA ASP A 58 22.85 21.56 50.21
C ASP A 58 22.22 22.45 49.13
N LEU A 59 21.39 21.85 48.27
CA LEU A 59 20.55 22.60 47.35
C LEU A 59 19.33 23.12 48.11
N PRO A 60 19.01 24.42 48.03
CA PRO A 60 17.76 24.91 48.57
C PRO A 60 16.59 24.24 47.85
N LEU A 61 15.49 24.00 48.58
CA LEU A 61 14.28 23.37 48.05
C LEU A 61 13.76 24.04 46.76
N GLY A 62 13.98 25.35 46.61
CA GLY A 62 13.65 26.09 45.39
C GLY A 62 14.44 25.65 44.16
N ALA A 63 15.72 25.30 44.30
CA ALA A 63 16.54 24.79 43.20
C ALA A 63 16.10 23.39 42.75
N TYR A 64 15.71 22.53 43.70
CA TYR A 64 15.13 21.22 43.37
C TYR A 64 13.77 21.35 42.68
N SER A 65 12.89 22.20 43.23
CA SER A 65 11.54 22.44 42.66
C SER A 65 11.62 22.96 41.23
N GLN A 66 12.57 23.85 40.95
CA GLN A 66 12.81 24.37 39.60
C GLN A 66 13.22 23.25 38.62
N VAL A 67 14.22 22.43 38.96
CA VAL A 67 14.66 21.33 38.09
C VAL A 67 13.54 20.31 37.90
N TRP A 68 12.77 20.04 38.95
CA TRP A 68 11.62 19.16 38.89
C TRP A 68 10.56 19.68 37.91
N GLU A 69 10.18 20.95 38.02
CA GLU A 69 9.24 21.61 37.10
C GLU A 69 9.76 21.61 35.66
N GLU A 70 11.06 21.89 35.46
CA GLU A 70 11.71 21.86 34.15
C GLU A 70 11.73 20.45 33.52
N CYS A 71 12.00 19.42 34.31
CA CYS A 71 11.96 18.02 33.86
C CYS A 71 10.52 17.58 33.57
N LEU A 72 9.57 17.91 34.44
CA LEU A 72 8.15 17.57 34.27
C LEU A 72 7.59 18.21 33.00
N GLY A 73 7.93 19.48 32.73
CA GLY A 73 7.53 20.18 31.51
C GLY A 73 8.06 19.55 30.21
N GLN A 74 9.12 18.72 30.28
CA GLN A 74 9.66 18.01 29.12
C GLN A 74 9.03 16.63 28.88
N VAL A 75 8.26 16.11 29.83
CA VAL A 75 7.64 14.79 29.74
C VAL A 75 6.27 14.88 29.08
N LEU A 76 6.05 14.07 28.06
CA LEU A 76 4.79 13.93 27.33
C LEU A 76 4.25 12.51 27.51
N PHE A 77 3.03 12.39 28.02
CA PHE A 77 2.31 11.11 28.05
C PHE A 77 1.60 10.86 26.73
N LEU A 78 1.73 9.65 26.18
CA LEU A 78 1.04 9.19 24.98
C LEU A 78 -0.07 8.20 25.40
N PRO A 79 -1.35 8.60 25.40
CA PRO A 79 -2.45 7.75 25.86
C PRO A 79 -2.57 6.44 25.10
N ASN A 80 -2.37 6.47 23.78
CA ASN A 80 -2.47 5.29 22.92
C ASN A 80 -1.39 4.23 23.20
N GLN A 81 -0.28 4.61 23.81
CA GLN A 81 0.85 3.70 24.11
C GLN A 81 1.02 3.47 25.62
N HIS A 82 0.20 4.12 26.45
CA HIS A 82 0.30 4.13 27.90
C HIS A 82 1.74 4.37 28.40
N ARG A 83 2.48 5.30 27.78
CA ARG A 83 3.90 5.54 28.03
C ARG A 83 4.23 7.03 28.08
N TYR A 84 5.21 7.38 28.91
CA TYR A 84 5.85 8.70 28.94
C TYR A 84 7.05 8.78 27.98
N THR A 85 7.16 9.89 27.26
CA THR A 85 8.25 10.19 26.33
C THR A 85 8.72 11.62 26.52
N ARG A 86 9.79 12.04 25.83
CA ARG A 86 10.18 13.46 25.80
C ARG A 86 9.36 14.18 24.75
N ALA A 87 8.74 15.30 25.11
CA ALA A 87 7.90 16.10 24.22
C ALA A 87 8.64 16.48 22.91
N ASN A 88 9.87 16.96 23.01
CA ASN A 88 10.69 17.32 21.85
C ASN A 88 10.95 16.14 20.90
N LEU A 89 11.17 14.94 21.44
CA LEU A 89 11.42 13.74 20.64
C LEU A 89 10.16 13.32 19.88
N ALA A 90 9.01 13.31 20.56
CA ALA A 90 7.73 12.99 19.92
C ALA A 90 7.41 13.99 18.79
N THR A 91 7.58 15.29 19.05
CA THR A 91 7.37 16.35 18.05
C THR A 91 8.32 16.22 16.86
N GLN A 92 9.60 15.95 17.08
CA GLN A 92 10.57 15.75 15.99
C GLN A 92 10.23 14.55 15.12
N ASN A 93 9.83 13.43 15.73
CA ASN A 93 9.42 12.23 14.99
C ASN A 93 8.15 12.50 14.17
N LEU A 94 7.18 13.22 14.75
CA LEU A 94 5.96 13.61 14.04
C LEU A 94 6.28 14.51 12.84
N ILE A 95 7.15 15.52 13.02
CA ILE A 95 7.57 16.41 11.93
C ILE A 95 8.26 15.63 10.80
N LYS A 96 9.16 14.69 11.14
CA LYS A 96 9.81 13.83 10.15
C LYS A 96 8.79 13.02 9.37
N HIS A 97 7.87 12.37 10.08
CA HIS A 97 6.85 11.55 9.46
C HIS A 97 5.91 12.38 8.56
N LEU A 98 5.54 13.58 8.98
CA LEU A 98 4.75 14.50 8.15
C LEU A 98 5.47 14.88 6.85
N LYS A 99 6.79 15.10 6.89
CA LYS A 99 7.59 15.38 5.69
C LYS A 99 7.63 14.18 4.75
N GLU A 100 7.88 12.98 5.27
CA GLU A 100 7.88 11.75 4.48
C GLU A 100 6.52 11.52 3.78
N LEU A 101 5.41 11.75 4.48
CA LEU A 101 4.07 11.64 3.90
C LEU A 101 3.82 12.69 2.82
N TYR A 102 4.33 13.91 2.99
CA TYR A 102 4.23 14.95 1.98
C TYR A 102 5.00 14.59 0.71
N GLU A 103 6.23 14.11 0.85
CA GLU A 103 7.05 13.64 -0.28
C GLU A 103 6.39 12.46 -1.00
N GLN A 104 5.80 11.51 -0.26
CA GLN A 104 5.05 10.40 -0.85
C GLN A 104 3.81 10.88 -1.63
N ALA A 105 3.08 11.87 -1.11
CA ALA A 105 1.92 12.43 -1.81
C ALA A 105 2.32 13.12 -3.12
N ASP A 106 3.41 13.88 -3.11
CA ASP A 106 3.95 14.53 -4.30
C ASP A 106 4.42 13.51 -5.35
N GLN A 107 5.13 12.45 -4.92
CA GLN A 107 5.54 11.34 -5.78
C GLN A 107 4.34 10.64 -6.41
N ALA A 108 3.30 10.31 -5.62
CA ALA A 108 2.09 9.67 -6.11
C ALA A 108 1.34 10.56 -7.13
N ASN A 109 1.32 11.88 -6.92
CA ASN A 109 0.74 12.82 -7.87
C ASN A 109 1.50 12.85 -9.21
N LEU A 110 2.84 12.81 -9.17
CA LEU A 110 3.66 12.75 -10.38
C LEU A 110 3.41 11.45 -11.16
N GLU A 111 3.39 10.32 -10.47
CA GLU A 111 3.09 9.01 -11.05
C GLU A 111 1.70 8.98 -11.66
N LEU A 112 0.69 9.49 -10.96
CA LEU A 112 -0.69 9.56 -11.46
C LEU A 112 -0.77 10.36 -12.77
N ASN A 113 -0.12 11.52 -12.83
CA ASN A 113 -0.11 12.34 -14.04
C ASN A 113 0.61 11.63 -15.18
N THR A 114 1.71 10.93 -14.89
CA THR A 114 2.44 10.12 -15.87
C THR A 114 1.57 8.99 -16.41
N PHE A 115 0.87 8.25 -15.54
CA PHE A 115 -0.02 7.17 -15.96
C PHE A 115 -1.22 7.67 -16.75
N LYS A 116 -1.81 8.82 -16.40
CA LYS A 116 -2.87 9.44 -17.18
C LYS A 116 -2.40 9.80 -18.60
N PHE A 117 -1.20 10.36 -18.71
CA PHE A 117 -0.62 10.66 -20.01
C PHE A 117 -0.39 9.40 -20.85
N LEU A 118 0.24 8.37 -20.25
CA LEU A 118 0.47 7.08 -20.91
C LEU A 118 -0.85 6.40 -21.30
N GLN A 119 -1.87 6.47 -20.46
CA GLN A 119 -3.19 5.94 -20.75
C GLN A 119 -3.80 6.59 -21.99
N GLU A 120 -3.72 7.93 -22.10
CA GLU A 120 -4.26 8.62 -23.27
C GLU A 120 -3.48 8.28 -24.55
N GLN A 121 -2.15 8.18 -24.44
CA GLN A 121 -1.32 7.71 -25.56
C GLN A 121 -1.71 6.30 -26.00
N GLU A 122 -1.88 5.37 -25.06
CA GLU A 122 -2.21 3.98 -25.35
C GLU A 122 -3.63 3.82 -25.89
N ARG A 123 -4.58 4.64 -25.42
CA ARG A 123 -5.95 4.71 -25.94
C ARG A 123 -5.99 5.03 -27.44
N VAL A 124 -5.01 5.78 -27.94
CA VAL A 124 -4.88 6.12 -29.37
C VAL A 124 -4.04 5.08 -30.12
N ALA A 125 -2.99 4.54 -29.50
CA ALA A 125 -2.09 3.57 -30.15
C ALA A 125 -2.73 2.20 -30.36
N ALA A 126 -3.52 1.71 -29.40
CA ALA A 126 -4.14 0.38 -29.47
C ALA A 126 -5.13 0.23 -30.66
N PRO A 127 -6.07 1.16 -30.91
CA PRO A 127 -6.97 1.07 -32.07
C PRO A 127 -6.21 1.10 -33.40
N LYS A 128 -5.16 1.92 -33.52
CA LYS A 128 -4.33 1.98 -34.74
C LYS A 128 -3.64 0.64 -35.02
N ARG A 129 -3.12 -0.02 -33.98
CA ARG A 129 -2.54 -1.37 -34.12
C ARG A 129 -3.59 -2.40 -34.54
N ILE A 130 -4.77 -2.37 -33.94
CA ILE A 130 -5.88 -3.27 -34.32
C ILE A 130 -6.29 -3.05 -35.78
N GLN A 131 -6.42 -1.79 -36.19
CA GLN A 131 -6.76 -1.45 -37.57
C GLN A 131 -5.71 -1.96 -38.55
N GLY A 132 -4.42 -1.70 -38.30
CA GLY A 132 -3.33 -2.18 -39.15
C GLY A 132 -3.32 -3.71 -39.27
N LEU A 133 -3.49 -4.43 -38.15
CA LEU A 133 -3.59 -5.89 -38.17
C LEU A 133 -4.82 -6.38 -38.93
N THR A 134 -5.96 -5.69 -38.81
CA THR A 134 -7.19 -6.04 -39.53
C THR A 134 -6.99 -5.89 -41.03
N GLU A 135 -6.36 -4.80 -41.47
CA GLU A 135 -6.03 -4.56 -42.88
C GLU A 135 -5.06 -5.62 -43.42
N ASP A 136 -4.05 -6.00 -42.63
CA ASP A 136 -3.11 -7.05 -42.98
C ASP A 136 -3.76 -8.43 -43.10
N VAL A 137 -4.65 -8.78 -42.17
CA VAL A 137 -5.42 -10.03 -42.22
C VAL A 137 -6.28 -10.07 -43.47
N ASN A 138 -7.04 -9.00 -43.75
CA ASN A 138 -7.89 -8.93 -44.95
C ASN A 138 -7.07 -9.10 -46.23
N ARG A 139 -5.90 -8.45 -46.32
CA ARG A 139 -5.00 -8.60 -47.48
C ARG A 139 -4.49 -10.04 -47.62
N GLN A 140 -4.19 -10.71 -46.52
CA GLN A 140 -3.75 -12.11 -46.55
C GLN A 140 -4.89 -13.05 -46.96
N THR A 141 -6.10 -12.86 -46.45
CA THR A 141 -7.29 -13.63 -46.84
C THR A 141 -7.55 -13.52 -48.35
N GLU A 142 -7.41 -12.32 -48.91
CA GLU A 142 -7.68 -12.11 -50.34
C GLU A 142 -6.60 -12.75 -51.22
N ARG A 143 -5.36 -12.72 -50.75
CA ARG A 143 -4.25 -13.42 -51.40
C ARG A 143 -4.46 -14.94 -51.35
N GLU A 144 -4.85 -15.48 -50.20
CA GLU A 144 -5.14 -16.90 -50.03
C GLU A 144 -6.27 -17.33 -50.97
N LYS A 145 -7.37 -16.58 -51.01
CA LYS A 145 -8.51 -16.84 -51.90
C LYS A 145 -8.09 -16.90 -53.37
N SER A 146 -7.26 -15.96 -53.83
CA SER A 146 -6.74 -15.96 -55.20
C SER A 146 -5.83 -17.18 -55.48
N LEU A 147 -5.01 -17.58 -54.52
CA LEU A 147 -4.15 -18.76 -54.66
C LEU A 147 -4.96 -20.06 -54.70
N GLN A 148 -5.97 -20.19 -53.85
CA GLN A 148 -6.88 -21.34 -53.84
C GLN A 148 -7.62 -21.48 -55.18
N GLN A 149 -8.09 -20.36 -55.76
CA GLN A 149 -8.71 -20.36 -57.10
C GLN A 149 -7.75 -20.84 -58.18
N LYS A 150 -6.51 -20.32 -58.20
CA LYS A 150 -5.47 -20.76 -59.16
C LYS A 150 -5.14 -22.23 -58.99
N TYR A 151 -5.06 -22.72 -57.76
CA TYR A 151 -4.81 -24.12 -57.47
C TYR A 151 -5.94 -25.00 -58.02
N SER A 152 -7.22 -24.62 -57.84
CA SER A 152 -8.36 -25.34 -58.42
C SER A 152 -8.24 -25.49 -59.94
N ILE A 153 -7.91 -24.40 -60.65
CA ILE A 153 -7.75 -24.41 -62.11
C ILE A 153 -6.58 -25.32 -62.54
N LEU A 154 -5.44 -25.21 -61.88
CA LEU A 154 -4.27 -26.04 -62.20
C LEU A 154 -4.56 -27.53 -61.93
N GLN A 155 -5.34 -27.83 -60.89
CA GLN A 155 -5.73 -29.20 -60.57
C GLN A 155 -6.65 -29.79 -61.64
N GLU A 156 -7.60 -28.99 -62.17
CA GLU A 156 -8.44 -29.38 -63.31
C GLU A 156 -7.58 -29.68 -64.55
N GLN A 157 -6.63 -28.80 -64.88
CA GLN A 157 -5.71 -29.02 -66.00
C GLN A 157 -4.87 -30.29 -65.86
N ILE A 158 -4.37 -30.56 -64.64
CA ILE A 158 -3.62 -31.78 -64.37
C ILE A 158 -4.51 -33.02 -64.61
N ASN A 159 -5.76 -32.99 -64.13
CA ASN A 159 -6.69 -34.10 -64.33
C ASN A 159 -7.00 -34.32 -65.82
N GLU A 160 -7.27 -33.26 -66.58
CA GLU A 160 -7.50 -33.34 -68.03
C GLU A 160 -6.31 -33.97 -68.77
N ILE A 161 -5.08 -33.54 -68.44
CA ILE A 161 -3.86 -34.09 -69.04
C ILE A 161 -3.67 -35.56 -68.65
N GLN A 162 -3.98 -35.94 -67.40
CA GLN A 162 -3.91 -37.33 -66.94
C GLN A 162 -4.94 -38.22 -67.65
N GLU A 163 -6.16 -37.74 -67.84
CA GLU A 163 -7.21 -38.44 -68.60
C GLU A 163 -6.82 -38.60 -70.08
N ALA A 164 -6.28 -37.55 -70.70
CA ALA A 164 -5.78 -37.60 -72.07
C ALA A 164 -4.62 -38.61 -72.22
N HIS A 165 -3.69 -38.64 -71.26
CA HIS A 165 -2.60 -39.62 -71.25
C HIS A 165 -3.12 -41.05 -71.02
N ALA A 166 -4.16 -41.24 -70.20
CA ALA A 166 -4.80 -42.55 -69.99
C ALA A 166 -5.50 -43.07 -71.25
N GLN A 167 -6.05 -42.19 -72.10
CA GLN A 167 -6.63 -42.55 -73.40
C GLN A 167 -5.58 -42.83 -74.49
N GLN A 168 -4.34 -42.35 -74.29
CA GLN A 168 -3.23 -42.50 -75.25
C GLN A 168 -2.33 -43.72 -74.96
N ILE A 169 -2.46 -44.40 -73.82
CA ILE A 169 -1.79 -45.69 -73.62
C ILE A 169 -2.51 -46.73 -74.49
N PRO A 170 -1.91 -47.20 -75.59
CA PRO A 170 -2.47 -48.33 -76.31
C PRO A 170 -2.41 -49.50 -75.33
N THR A 171 -3.52 -50.21 -75.14
CA THR A 171 -3.41 -51.62 -74.79
C THR A 171 -2.53 -52.19 -75.88
N THR A 172 -1.26 -52.44 -75.57
CA THR A 172 -0.40 -53.27 -76.39
C THR A 172 -1.08 -54.63 -76.40
N ALA A 173 -1.99 -54.79 -77.36
CA ALA A 173 -2.28 -56.06 -77.99
C ALA A 173 -0.92 -56.54 -78.51
N ILE A 174 -0.20 -57.22 -77.63
CA ILE A 174 0.90 -58.08 -77.97
C ILE A 174 0.26 -59.15 -78.85
N CYS A 175 0.40 -58.92 -80.15
CA CYS A 175 0.66 -59.86 -81.21
C CYS A 175 -0.05 -61.21 -81.12
N GLY A 176 -0.90 -61.47 -82.12
CA GLY A 176 -1.05 -62.81 -82.63
C GLY A 176 0.33 -63.44 -82.88
N GLY A 177 0.48 -64.66 -82.39
CA GLY A 177 1.55 -65.59 -82.68
C GLY A 177 0.93 -66.97 -82.62
N ASP A 178 1.01 -67.67 -83.75
CA ASP A 178 0.34 -68.93 -84.09
C ASP A 178 0.42 -70.03 -83.03
N CYS A 179 -0.71 -70.71 -82.80
CA CYS A 179 -0.92 -72.14 -82.45
C CYS A 179 -2.43 -72.43 -82.46
#